data_AF-A0A6C0HU56-F1
#
_entry.id   AF-A0A6C0HU56-F1
#
_cell.length_a   1.000
_cell.length_b   1.000
_cell.length_c   1.000
_cell.angle_alpha   90.00
_cell.angle_beta   90.00
_cell.angle_gamma   90.00
#
_symmetry.space_group_name_H-M   'P 1'
#
loop_
_entity.id
_entity.type
_entity.pdbx_description
1 polymer ?
#
loop_
_entity_poly.entity_id
_entity_poly.type
_entity_poly.pdbx_seq_one_letter_code
_entity_poly.pdbx_strand_id
1 'polypeptide(L)'
;MSKSIILLNYIAFLILFIISFVCIFKKNAYILGFVLLFITNAAFMVYVSGELIPLINDITYFGTVFSIIAIISSSVLHFVSLIFIVMLIYNLYVKYTVNNGLSINIPEPYKSQLYNFNVLMITTFCICTLLLFIVKFRPEKLDINFYELLKRGNIILYYRYSLLLFSILLSIAAIVISSLQVKTASEFSKLSRQQVNGAENKVKKGPKIYSIKDLNLQTTIPDTKNTIKEKIGSLVNDSIFPIM
;
A
#
# COMPACT_ATOMS: atom_id res chain seq x y z
N MET A 1 23.60 10.03 -22.18
CA MET A 1 22.95 8.75 -22.57
C MET A 1 22.10 8.99 -23.81
N SER A 2 21.97 8.03 -24.74
CA SER A 2 21.10 8.25 -25.92
C SER A 2 19.62 8.26 -25.51
N LYS A 3 18.79 9.09 -26.17
CA LYS A 3 17.34 9.21 -25.85
C LYS A 3 16.60 7.87 -25.90
N SER A 4 17.02 6.97 -26.78
CA SER A 4 16.45 5.63 -26.92
C SER A 4 16.72 4.75 -25.70
N ILE A 5 17.91 4.82 -25.09
CA ILE A 5 18.22 4.06 -23.88
C ILE A 5 17.41 4.58 -22.70
N ILE A 6 17.26 5.90 -22.58
CA ILE A 6 16.45 6.54 -21.53
C ILE A 6 14.99 6.06 -21.64
N LEU A 7 14.42 6.08 -22.84
CA LEU A 7 13.06 5.61 -23.09
C LEU A 7 12.91 4.11 -22.74
N LEU A 8 13.88 3.28 -23.14
CA LEU A 8 13.86 1.85 -22.86
C LEU A 8 13.86 1.58 -21.34
N ASN A 9 14.69 2.29 -20.58
CA ASN A 9 14.72 2.18 -19.12
C ASN A 9 13.37 2.56 -18.49
N TYR A 10 12.73 3.64 -18.96
CA TYR A 10 11.40 4.02 -18.47
C TYR A 10 10.34 2.96 -18.76
N ILE A 11 10.36 2.35 -19.95
CA ILE A 11 9.46 1.25 -20.32
C ILE A 11 9.73 0.02 -19.43
N ALA A 12 11.00 -0.32 -19.18
CA ALA A 12 11.37 -1.43 -18.30
C ALA A 12 10.86 -1.22 -16.87
N PHE A 13 11.04 -0.02 -16.30
CA PHE A 13 10.48 0.32 -14.99
C PHE A 13 8.95 0.23 -14.99
N LEU A 14 8.28 0.77 -16.02
CA LEU A 14 6.82 0.70 -16.14
C LEU A 14 6.32 -0.76 -16.11
N ILE A 15 6.97 -1.66 -16.83
CA ILE A 15 6.63 -3.09 -16.83
C ILE A 15 6.84 -3.69 -15.43
N LEU A 16 7.94 -3.39 -14.76
CA LEU A 16 8.21 -3.88 -13.40
C LEU A 16 7.16 -3.38 -12.38
N PHE A 17 6.73 -2.13 -12.49
CA PHE A 17 5.65 -1.58 -11.67
C PHE A 17 4.33 -2.31 -11.93
N ILE A 18 3.96 -2.54 -13.20
CA ILE A 18 2.75 -3.29 -13.55
C ILE A 18 2.78 -4.71 -12.97
N ILE A 19 3.90 -5.43 -13.14
CA ILE A 19 4.06 -6.79 -12.60
C ILE A 19 3.92 -6.77 -11.07
N SER A 20 4.53 -5.79 -10.42
CA SER A 20 4.43 -5.62 -8.96
C SER A 20 2.98 -5.41 -8.50
N PHE A 21 2.23 -4.53 -9.18
CA PHE A 21 0.81 -4.31 -8.88
C PHE A 21 -0.03 -5.57 -9.11
N VAL A 22 0.19 -6.30 -10.21
CA VAL A 22 -0.52 -7.56 -10.48
C VAL A 22 -0.25 -8.60 -9.37
N CYS A 23 0.99 -8.69 -8.88
CA CYS A 23 1.34 -9.56 -7.76
C CYS A 23 0.64 -9.16 -6.45
N ILE A 24 0.51 -7.85 -6.18
CA ILE A 24 -0.20 -7.33 -4.99
C ILE A 24 -1.66 -7.78 -4.97
N PHE A 25 -2.33 -7.90 -6.12
CA PHE A 25 -3.73 -8.35 -6.17
C PHE A 25 -3.90 -9.88 -6.14
N LYS A 26 -2.81 -10.66 -6.18
CA LYS A 26 -2.87 -12.13 -6.07
C LYS A 26 -2.72 -12.60 -4.63
N LYS A 27 -3.69 -13.40 -4.16
CA LYS A 27 -3.80 -13.90 -2.77
C LYS A 27 -2.51 -14.52 -2.19
N ASN A 28 -1.77 -15.28 -3.00
CA ASN A 28 -0.56 -16.00 -2.55
C ASN A 28 0.75 -15.27 -2.87
N ALA A 29 0.71 -14.19 -3.67
CA ALA A 29 1.90 -13.43 -4.08
C ALA A 29 1.92 -12.01 -3.48
N TYR A 30 1.02 -11.75 -2.54
CA TYR A 30 0.79 -10.44 -1.95
C TYR A 30 2.08 -9.80 -1.40
N ILE A 31 2.78 -10.52 -0.51
CA ILE A 31 4.03 -10.05 0.11
C ILE A 31 5.11 -9.82 -0.95
N LEU A 32 5.25 -10.77 -1.87
CA LEU A 32 6.23 -10.69 -2.97
C LEU A 32 5.98 -9.44 -3.83
N GLY A 33 4.72 -9.09 -4.07
CA GLY A 33 4.34 -7.87 -4.79
C GLY A 33 4.84 -6.60 -4.12
N PHE A 34 4.69 -6.44 -2.80
CA PHE A 34 5.21 -5.27 -2.08
C PHE A 34 6.73 -5.23 -2.05
N VAL A 35 7.39 -6.37 -1.88
CA VAL A 35 8.87 -6.44 -1.88
C VAL A 35 9.40 -6.06 -3.26
N LEU A 36 8.83 -6.61 -4.34
CA LEU A 36 9.22 -6.27 -5.70
C LEU A 36 8.96 -4.79 -5.99
N LEU A 37 7.82 -4.26 -5.56
CA LEU A 37 7.49 -2.85 -5.70
C LEU A 37 8.47 -1.95 -4.94
N PHE A 38 8.85 -2.32 -3.72
CA PHE A 38 9.81 -1.59 -2.90
C PHE A 38 11.17 -1.49 -3.58
N ILE A 39 11.70 -2.61 -4.08
CA ILE A 39 12.98 -2.67 -4.80
C ILE A 39 12.89 -1.86 -6.10
N THR A 40 11.82 -2.04 -6.87
CA THR A 40 11.59 -1.32 -8.13
C THR A 40 11.51 0.18 -7.90
N ASN A 41 10.78 0.62 -6.87
CA ASN A 41 10.65 2.03 -6.53
C ASN A 41 11.96 2.64 -6.05
N ALA A 42 12.76 1.90 -5.26
CA ALA A 42 14.09 2.36 -4.85
C ALA A 42 15.02 2.58 -6.05
N ALA A 43 15.10 1.59 -6.96
CA ALA A 43 15.89 1.68 -8.17
C ALA A 43 15.40 2.81 -9.10
N PHE A 44 14.09 2.93 -9.25
CA PHE A 44 13.48 4.00 -10.04
C PHE A 44 13.76 5.39 -9.46
N MET A 45 13.67 5.56 -8.13
CA MET A 45 13.98 6.82 -7.47
C MET A 45 15.43 7.25 -7.74
N VAL A 46 16.40 6.34 -7.57
CA VAL A 46 17.81 6.62 -7.85
C VAL A 46 18.02 6.99 -9.31
N TYR A 47 17.44 6.22 -10.24
CA TYR A 47 17.54 6.49 -11.68
C TYR A 47 16.93 7.85 -12.06
N VAL A 48 15.72 8.12 -11.62
CA VAL A 48 15.00 9.37 -11.90
C VAL A 48 15.69 10.57 -11.29
N SER A 49 16.17 10.48 -10.05
CA SER A 49 16.94 11.56 -9.42
C SER A 49 18.22 11.86 -10.20
N GLY A 50 18.97 10.84 -10.63
CA GLY A 50 20.17 11.05 -11.46
C GLY A 50 19.86 11.71 -12.80
N GLU A 51 18.70 11.40 -13.39
CA GLU A 51 18.25 11.95 -14.67
C GLU A 51 17.59 13.34 -14.57
N LEU A 52 16.99 13.70 -13.42
CA LEU A 52 16.24 14.94 -13.23
C LEU A 52 17.01 16.03 -12.50
N ILE A 53 17.90 15.69 -11.56
CA ILE A 53 18.68 16.68 -10.81
C ILE A 53 19.52 17.59 -11.73
N PRO A 54 20.23 17.08 -12.76
CA PRO A 54 20.97 17.95 -13.68
C PRO A 54 20.07 18.96 -14.39
N LEU A 55 18.84 18.56 -14.74
CA LEU A 55 17.86 19.45 -15.37
C LEU A 55 17.41 20.59 -14.46
N ILE A 56 17.51 20.46 -13.13
CA ILE A 56 17.20 21.56 -12.22
C ILE A 56 18.25 22.68 -12.33
N ASN A 57 19.52 22.31 -12.54
CA ASN A 57 20.62 23.27 -12.61
C ASN A 57 20.67 24.00 -13.97
N ASP A 58 20.23 23.32 -15.04
CA ASP A 58 20.28 23.85 -16.40
C ASP A 58 19.03 24.65 -16.80
N ILE A 59 17.91 24.50 -16.06
CA ILE A 59 16.61 25.07 -16.45
C ILE A 59 16.25 26.26 -15.56
N THR A 60 16.05 27.42 -16.18
CA THR A 60 15.66 28.69 -15.54
C THR A 60 14.16 28.80 -15.21
N TYR A 61 13.33 27.84 -15.64
CA TYR A 61 11.88 27.99 -15.68
C TYR A 61 11.15 27.25 -14.55
N PHE A 62 10.35 28.01 -13.81
CA PHE A 62 9.63 27.58 -12.60
C PHE A 62 8.76 26.33 -12.80
N GLY A 63 8.01 26.22 -13.91
CA GLY A 63 7.07 25.12 -14.13
C GLY A 63 7.74 23.75 -14.22
N THR A 64 8.87 23.66 -14.91
CA THR A 64 9.65 22.43 -15.02
C THR A 64 10.29 22.06 -13.70
N VAL A 65 10.93 23.02 -13.02
CA VAL A 65 11.57 22.81 -11.72
C VAL A 65 10.55 22.36 -10.68
N PHE A 66 9.38 23.00 -10.63
CA PHE A 66 8.28 22.61 -9.72
C PHE A 66 7.80 21.19 -9.99
N SER A 67 7.63 20.82 -11.28
CA SER A 67 7.22 19.47 -11.66
C SER A 67 8.28 18.43 -11.27
N ILE A 68 9.56 18.73 -11.42
CA ILE A 68 10.66 17.84 -10.99
C ILE A 68 10.65 17.66 -9.47
N ILE A 69 10.51 18.75 -8.70
CA ILE A 69 10.43 18.70 -7.23
C ILE A 69 9.23 17.85 -6.81
N ALA A 70 8.08 18.00 -7.46
CA ALA A 70 6.91 17.18 -7.18
C ALA A 70 7.17 15.69 -7.44
N ILE A 71 7.79 15.32 -8.57
CA ILE A 71 8.14 13.92 -8.87
C ILE A 71 9.07 13.34 -7.80
N ILE A 72 10.13 14.06 -7.44
CA ILE A 72 11.12 13.58 -6.46
C ILE A 72 10.49 13.45 -5.07
N SER A 73 9.79 14.49 -4.61
CA SER A 73 9.13 14.49 -3.30
C SER A 73 8.05 13.40 -3.21
N SER A 74 7.21 13.24 -4.23
CA SER A 74 6.25 12.14 -4.30
C SER A 74 6.93 10.77 -4.28
N SER A 75 8.03 10.58 -5.01
CA SER A 75 8.78 9.31 -5.00
C SER A 75 9.34 8.96 -3.63
N VAL A 76 9.85 9.95 -2.89
CA VAL A 76 10.33 9.80 -1.51
C VAL A 76 9.17 9.45 -0.57
N LEU A 77 8.06 10.17 -0.63
CA LEU A 77 6.87 9.89 0.19
C LEU A 77 6.29 8.49 -0.10
N HIS A 78 6.31 8.07 -1.37
CA HIS A 78 5.93 6.74 -1.79
C HIS A 78 6.84 5.66 -1.20
N PHE A 79 8.16 5.90 -1.22
CA PHE A 79 9.14 5.01 -0.60
C PHE A 79 8.92 4.86 0.91
N VAL A 80 8.73 5.98 1.63
CA VAL A 80 8.42 5.98 3.08
C VAL A 80 7.13 5.21 3.36
N SER A 81 6.10 5.39 2.53
CA SER A 81 4.83 4.66 2.65
C SER A 81 5.01 3.15 2.49
N LEU A 82 5.85 2.73 1.55
CA LEU A 82 6.16 1.32 1.33
C LEU A 82 6.90 0.70 2.52
N ILE A 83 7.81 1.44 3.18
CA ILE A 83 8.47 0.97 4.42
C ILE A 83 7.42 0.62 5.48
N PHE A 84 6.47 1.53 5.74
CA PHE A 84 5.43 1.29 6.74
C PHE A 84 4.59 0.05 6.44
N ILE A 85 4.28 -0.18 5.17
CA ILE A 85 3.42 -1.29 4.74
C ILE A 85 4.18 -2.61 4.71
N VAL A 86 5.43 -2.63 4.27
CA VAL A 86 6.26 -3.84 4.33
C VAL A 86 6.46 -4.27 5.78
N MET A 87 6.75 -3.33 6.70
CA MET A 87 6.84 -3.63 8.13
C MET A 87 5.52 -4.19 8.69
N LEU A 88 4.39 -3.61 8.28
CA LEU A 88 3.08 -4.08 8.70
C LEU A 88 2.79 -5.50 8.19
N ILE A 89 3.00 -5.76 6.90
CA ILE A 89 2.78 -7.06 6.28
C ILE A 89 3.65 -8.12 6.95
N TYR A 90 4.92 -7.79 7.24
CA TYR A 90 5.82 -8.68 7.98
C TYR A 90 5.27 -9.00 9.38
N ASN A 91 4.82 -8.00 10.13
CA ASN A 91 4.24 -8.20 11.46
C ASN A 91 2.96 -9.06 11.41
N LEU A 92 2.10 -8.83 10.42
CA LEU A 92 0.90 -9.65 10.20
C LEU A 92 1.28 -11.08 9.81
N TYR A 93 2.26 -11.26 8.92
CA TYR A 93 2.78 -12.57 8.53
C TYR A 93 3.22 -13.34 9.78
N VAL A 94 4.16 -12.81 10.56
CA VAL A 94 4.66 -13.45 11.80
C VAL A 94 3.53 -13.82 12.76
N LYS A 95 2.53 -12.95 12.93
CA LYS A 95 1.40 -13.20 13.86
C LYS A 95 0.44 -14.28 13.38
N TYR A 96 0.17 -14.36 12.09
CA TYR A 96 -0.86 -15.25 11.53
C TYR A 96 -0.31 -16.57 11.00
N THR A 97 0.96 -16.66 10.60
CA THR A 97 1.58 -17.95 10.26
C THR A 97 1.83 -18.83 11.48
N VAL A 98 2.08 -18.22 12.65
CA VAL A 98 2.22 -18.95 13.92
C VAL A 98 0.89 -19.59 14.35
N ASN A 99 -0.26 -19.01 13.96
CA ASN A 99 -1.57 -19.47 14.40
C ASN A 99 -2.38 -20.26 13.35
N ASN A 100 -2.22 -20.00 12.04
CA ASN A 100 -3.12 -20.52 10.99
C ASN A 100 -2.41 -21.08 9.74
N GLY A 101 -1.08 -21.28 9.75
CA GLY A 101 -0.30 -21.72 8.58
C GLY A 101 -0.09 -20.63 7.51
N LEU A 102 0.31 -21.02 6.29
CA LEU A 102 0.76 -20.13 5.18
C LEU A 102 -0.28 -19.13 4.64
N SER A 103 -1.57 -19.24 5.03
CA SER A 103 -2.61 -18.33 4.53
C SER A 103 -2.81 -17.15 5.48
N ILE A 104 -2.37 -15.96 5.07
CA ILE A 104 -2.69 -14.72 5.79
C ILE A 104 -4.15 -14.36 5.50
N ASN A 105 -5.03 -14.55 6.47
CA ASN A 105 -6.36 -13.96 6.44
C ASN A 105 -6.31 -12.59 7.11
N ILE A 106 -6.19 -11.53 6.31
CA ILE A 106 -6.18 -10.14 6.79
C ILE A 106 -7.57 -9.82 7.37
N PRO A 107 -7.70 -9.34 8.62
CA PRO A 107 -9.01 -9.03 9.19
C PRO A 107 -9.70 -7.89 8.40
N GLU A 108 -11.03 -7.88 8.35
CA GLU A 108 -11.81 -6.90 7.55
C GLU A 108 -11.40 -5.42 7.69
N PRO A 109 -11.16 -4.85 8.90
CA PRO A 109 -10.72 -3.45 9.00
C PRO A 109 -9.36 -3.21 8.36
N TYR A 110 -8.50 -4.23 8.28
CA TYR A 110 -7.21 -4.16 7.61
C TYR A 110 -7.34 -4.30 6.08
N LYS A 111 -8.33 -5.04 5.58
CA LYS A 111 -8.57 -5.18 4.13
C LYS A 111 -8.97 -3.87 3.48
N SER A 112 -9.90 -3.12 4.09
CA SER A 112 -10.39 -1.85 3.53
C SER A 112 -9.30 -0.78 3.49
N GLN A 113 -8.53 -0.62 4.58
CA GLN A 113 -7.41 0.33 4.62
C GLN A 113 -6.32 -0.01 3.62
N LEU A 114 -6.03 -1.30 3.47
CA LEU A 114 -5.04 -1.78 2.53
C LEU A 114 -5.47 -1.62 1.07
N TYR A 115 -6.75 -1.83 0.78
CA TYR A 115 -7.32 -1.52 -0.53
C TYR A 115 -7.17 -0.03 -0.86
N ASN A 116 -7.56 0.86 0.06
CA ASN A 116 -7.41 2.30 -0.12
C ASN A 116 -5.95 2.69 -0.33
N PHE A 117 -5.03 2.09 0.43
CA PHE A 117 -3.60 2.29 0.25
C PHE A 117 -3.13 1.89 -1.16
N ASN A 118 -3.55 0.73 -1.66
CA ASN A 118 -3.20 0.26 -3.00
C ASN A 118 -3.74 1.18 -4.09
N VAL A 119 -4.96 1.69 -3.94
CA VAL A 119 -5.55 2.66 -4.88
C VAL A 119 -4.76 3.98 -4.90
N LEU A 120 -4.43 4.53 -3.72
CA LEU A 120 -3.62 5.76 -3.62
C LEU A 120 -2.23 5.57 -4.22
N MET A 121 -1.64 4.40 -4.00
CA MET A 121 -0.33 4.02 -4.55
C MET A 121 -0.34 3.99 -6.08
N ILE A 122 -1.29 3.28 -6.70
CA ILE A 122 -1.42 3.20 -8.16
C ILE A 122 -1.71 4.58 -8.75
N THR A 123 -2.60 5.34 -8.10
CA THR A 123 -2.94 6.71 -8.54
C THR A 123 -1.71 7.62 -8.54
N THR A 124 -0.92 7.58 -7.46
CA THR A 124 0.33 8.34 -7.36
C THR A 124 1.32 7.94 -8.45
N PHE A 125 1.47 6.64 -8.70
CA PHE A 125 2.32 6.12 -9.77
C PHE A 125 1.90 6.62 -11.15
N CYS A 126 0.60 6.57 -11.48
CA CYS A 126 0.07 7.05 -12.76
C CYS A 126 0.31 8.56 -12.94
N ILE A 127 0.03 9.35 -11.89
CA ILE A 127 0.24 10.81 -11.89
C ILE A 127 1.72 11.15 -12.09
N CYS A 128 2.62 10.51 -11.33
CA CYS A 128 4.06 10.76 -11.45
C CYS A 128 4.61 10.34 -12.81
N THR A 129 4.14 9.21 -13.37
CA THR A 129 4.54 8.74 -14.70
C THR A 129 4.11 9.72 -15.78
N LEU A 130 2.87 10.22 -15.71
CA LEU A 130 2.37 11.23 -16.65
C LEU A 130 3.18 12.54 -16.54
N LEU A 131 3.47 12.99 -15.32
CA LEU A 131 4.25 14.20 -15.08
C LEU A 131 5.69 14.06 -15.61
N LEU A 132 6.32 12.90 -15.39
CA LEU A 132 7.64 12.56 -15.90
C LEU A 132 7.67 12.57 -17.44
N PHE A 133 6.62 12.04 -18.08
CA PHE A 133 6.49 12.07 -19.54
C PHE A 133 6.44 13.50 -20.06
N ILE A 134 5.65 14.39 -19.43
CA ILE A 134 5.57 15.80 -19.81
C ILE A 134 6.95 16.47 -19.65
N VAL A 135 7.62 16.29 -18.52
CA VAL A 135 8.92 16.92 -18.23
C VAL A 135 10.01 16.46 -19.20
N LYS A 136 10.10 15.16 -19.52
CA LYS A 136 11.18 14.62 -20.37
C LYS A 136 10.92 14.76 -21.87
N PHE A 137 9.67 14.65 -22.32
CA PHE A 137 9.34 14.60 -23.76
C PHE A 137 8.69 15.88 -24.29
N ARG A 138 8.25 16.80 -23.43
CA ARG A 138 7.67 18.09 -23.81
C ARG A 138 8.22 19.28 -22.98
N PRO A 139 9.53 19.35 -22.67
CA PRO A 139 10.07 20.42 -21.82
C PRO A 139 9.83 21.81 -22.39
N GLU A 140 9.83 21.96 -23.72
CA GLU A 140 9.61 23.24 -24.42
C GLU A 140 8.23 23.86 -24.17
N LYS A 141 7.25 23.05 -23.75
CA LYS A 141 5.89 23.52 -23.41
C LYS A 141 5.74 23.91 -21.93
N LEU A 142 6.76 23.65 -21.13
CA LEU A 142 6.87 24.10 -19.74
C LEU A 142 7.81 25.32 -19.59
N ASP A 143 8.59 25.58 -20.64
CA ASP A 143 9.57 26.66 -20.79
C ASP A 143 8.89 28.00 -21.13
N ILE A 144 8.09 28.51 -20.18
CA ILE A 144 7.36 29.77 -20.32
C ILE A 144 7.54 30.61 -19.05
N ASN A 145 7.72 31.91 -19.25
CA ASN A 145 7.82 32.85 -18.15
C ASN A 145 6.45 33.02 -17.46
N PHE A 146 6.27 32.35 -16.31
CA PHE A 146 5.00 32.33 -15.55
C PHE A 146 4.49 33.73 -15.18
N TYR A 147 5.41 34.69 -15.05
CA TYR A 147 5.07 36.09 -14.80
C TYR A 147 4.31 36.75 -15.96
N GLU A 148 4.64 36.42 -17.21
CA GLU A 148 3.93 36.95 -18.39
C GLU A 148 2.51 36.40 -18.51
N LEU A 149 2.30 35.15 -18.09
CA LEU A 149 0.98 34.50 -18.03
C LEU A 149 0.03 35.26 -17.11
N LEU A 150 0.45 35.53 -15.88
CA LEU A 150 -0.34 36.23 -14.86
C LEU A 150 -0.70 37.66 -15.29
N LYS A 151 0.19 38.33 -16.02
CA LYS A 151 0.02 39.74 -16.39
C LYS A 151 -0.90 39.95 -17.60
N ARG A 152 -0.95 39.01 -18.57
CA ARG A 152 -1.65 39.24 -19.84
C ARG A 152 -3.08 38.70 -19.92
N GLY A 153 -3.56 37.90 -18.96
CA GLY A 153 -4.99 37.63 -18.72
C GLY A 153 -5.89 37.33 -19.92
N ASN A 154 -5.35 36.78 -21.01
CA ASN A 154 -6.08 36.62 -22.27
C ASN A 154 -6.45 35.15 -22.51
N ILE A 155 -7.69 34.87 -22.92
CA ILE A 155 -8.23 33.51 -23.08
C ILE A 155 -7.44 32.70 -24.13
N ILE A 156 -6.90 33.36 -25.15
CA ILE A 156 -6.06 32.73 -26.19
C ILE A 156 -4.70 32.29 -25.62
N LEU A 157 -4.16 33.04 -24.64
CA LEU A 157 -2.94 32.65 -23.92
C LEU A 157 -3.22 31.40 -23.05
N TYR A 158 -4.43 31.26 -22.49
CA TYR A 158 -4.79 30.09 -21.69
C TYR A 158 -4.68 28.77 -22.47
N TYR A 159 -5.14 28.74 -23.73
CA TYR A 159 -4.98 27.56 -24.60
C TYR A 159 -3.52 27.24 -24.88
N ARG A 160 -2.71 28.29 -25.13
CA ARG A 160 -1.26 28.17 -25.38
C ARG A 160 -0.49 27.62 -24.18
N TYR A 161 -0.98 27.86 -22.96
CA TYR A 161 -0.34 27.49 -21.69
C TYR A 161 -1.07 26.40 -20.91
N SER A 162 -2.05 25.76 -21.53
CA SER A 162 -2.86 24.69 -20.94
C SER A 162 -2.00 23.55 -20.38
N LEU A 163 -0.91 23.17 -21.05
CA LEU A 163 -0.03 22.10 -20.59
C LEU A 163 0.76 22.48 -19.33
N LEU A 164 1.22 23.74 -19.22
CA LEU A 164 1.91 24.25 -18.04
C LEU A 164 0.98 24.26 -16.82
N LEU A 165 -0.24 24.78 -16.99
CA LEU A 165 -1.24 24.77 -15.91
C LEU A 165 -1.61 23.34 -15.51
N PHE A 166 -1.79 22.47 -16.49
CA PHE A 166 -2.04 21.05 -16.26
C PHE A 166 -0.89 20.39 -15.48
N SER A 167 0.38 20.65 -15.83
CA SER A 167 1.53 20.06 -15.11
C SER A 167 1.64 20.57 -13.68
N ILE A 168 1.33 21.85 -13.42
CA ILE A 168 1.29 22.42 -12.07
C ILE A 168 0.19 21.75 -11.23
N LEU A 169 -1.04 21.64 -11.78
CA LEU A 169 -2.14 20.96 -11.10
C LEU A 169 -1.80 19.50 -10.81
N LEU A 170 -1.19 18.81 -11.77
CA LEU A 170 -0.76 17.43 -11.64
C LEU A 170 0.35 17.28 -10.58
N SER A 171 1.26 18.25 -10.49
CA SER A 171 2.31 18.31 -9.47
C SER A 171 1.73 18.48 -8.06
N ILE A 172 0.76 19.38 -7.89
CA ILE A 172 0.05 19.57 -6.62
C ILE A 172 -0.69 18.28 -6.24
N ALA A 173 -1.43 17.69 -7.18
CA ALA A 173 -2.13 16.44 -6.96
C ALA A 173 -1.18 15.30 -6.55
N ALA A 174 -0.01 15.18 -7.19
CA ALA A 174 1.01 14.21 -6.84
C ALA A 174 1.43 14.33 -5.38
N ILE A 175 1.77 15.54 -4.93
CA ILE A 175 2.20 15.80 -3.55
C ILE A 175 1.08 15.50 -2.55
N VAL A 176 -0.14 15.97 -2.83
CA VAL A 176 -1.29 15.78 -1.93
C VAL A 176 -1.62 14.30 -1.78
N ILE A 177 -1.74 13.56 -2.89
CA ILE A 177 -2.08 12.12 -2.87
C ILE A 177 -0.96 11.32 -2.21
N SER A 178 0.31 11.65 -2.47
CA SER A 178 1.46 11.01 -1.82
C SER A 178 1.45 11.24 -0.31
N SER A 179 1.06 12.44 0.14
CA SER A 179 0.94 12.76 1.57
C SER A 179 -0.21 11.99 2.23
N LEU A 180 -1.35 11.88 1.55
CA LEU A 180 -2.47 11.05 2.00
C LEU A 180 -2.06 9.57 2.08
N GLN A 181 -1.29 9.08 1.11
CA GLN A 181 -0.76 7.72 1.11
C GLN A 181 0.11 7.46 2.36
N VAL A 182 1.01 8.38 2.72
CA VAL A 182 1.83 8.28 3.94
C VAL A 182 0.96 8.29 5.20
N LYS A 183 -0.04 9.17 5.26
CA LYS A 183 -0.98 9.24 6.39
C LYS A 183 -1.69 7.90 6.58
N THR A 184 -2.27 7.34 5.51
CA THR A 184 -2.94 6.04 5.54
C THR A 184 -1.99 4.93 5.99
N ALA A 185 -0.77 4.88 5.45
CA ALA A 185 0.22 3.88 5.85
C ALA A 185 0.62 3.99 7.34
N SER A 186 0.78 5.21 7.85
CA SER A 186 1.11 5.49 9.24
C SER A 186 -0.01 5.08 10.20
N GLU A 187 -1.26 5.46 9.90
CA GLU A 187 -2.44 5.04 10.66
C GLU A 187 -2.57 3.52 10.68
N PHE A 188 -2.32 2.88 9.54
CA PHE A 188 -2.40 1.44 9.40
C PHE A 188 -1.32 0.73 10.24
N SER A 189 -0.10 1.25 10.24
CA SER A 189 1.00 0.76 11.09
C SER A 189 0.69 0.89 12.59
N LYS A 190 0.05 2.00 13.01
CA LYS A 190 -0.34 2.22 14.42
C LYS A 190 -1.39 1.23 14.91
N LEU A 191 -2.40 0.92 14.09
CA LEU A 191 -3.45 -0.05 14.44
C LEU A 191 -2.88 -1.43 14.73
N SER A 192 -1.89 -1.87 13.95
CA SER A 192 -1.19 -3.13 14.22
C SER A 192 -0.42 -3.10 15.54
N ARG A 193 0.29 -2.02 15.85
CA ARG A 193 1.06 -1.92 17.12
C ARG A 193 0.15 -1.94 18.35
N GLN A 194 -0.98 -1.23 18.30
CA GLN A 194 -1.95 -1.23 19.39
C GLN A 194 -2.54 -2.62 19.65
N GLN A 195 -2.80 -3.39 18.60
CA GLN A 195 -3.29 -4.76 18.75
C GLN A 195 -2.21 -5.76 19.19
N VAL A 196 -0.94 -5.51 18.88
CA VAL A 196 0.19 -6.30 19.43
C VAL A 196 0.30 -6.08 20.93
N ASN A 197 0.35 -4.82 21.38
CA ASN A 197 0.46 -4.48 22.80
C ASN A 197 -0.80 -4.88 23.60
N GLY A 198 -1.98 -4.79 22.98
CA GLY A 198 -3.24 -5.22 23.59
C GLY A 198 -3.35 -6.74 23.75
N ALA A 199 -2.79 -7.52 22.83
CA ALA A 199 -2.74 -8.98 22.93
C ALA A 199 -1.74 -9.43 24.00
N GLU A 200 -0.56 -8.83 24.08
CA GLU A 200 0.41 -9.12 25.16
C GLU A 200 -0.15 -8.80 26.56
N ASN A 201 -0.91 -7.72 26.71
CA ASN A 201 -1.57 -7.39 27.97
C ASN A 201 -2.69 -8.37 28.36
N LYS A 202 -3.33 -9.03 27.38
CA LYS A 202 -4.29 -10.12 27.64
C LYS A 202 -3.61 -11.43 27.98
N VAL A 203 -2.43 -11.72 27.41
CA VAL A 203 -1.64 -12.91 27.73
C VAL A 203 -1.00 -12.80 29.13
N LYS A 204 -0.59 -11.59 29.56
CA LYS A 204 -0.10 -11.35 30.93
C LYS A 204 -1.21 -11.40 32.00
N LYS A 205 -2.45 -11.13 31.63
CA LYS A 205 -3.62 -11.45 32.46
C LYS A 205 -4.03 -12.88 32.17
N GLY A 206 -3.25 -13.84 32.67
CA GLY A 206 -3.57 -15.27 32.57
C GLY A 206 -5.01 -15.57 32.99
N PRO A 207 -5.61 -16.68 32.53
CA PRO A 207 -6.95 -17.06 32.95
C PRO A 207 -7.01 -17.02 34.48
N LYS A 208 -8.03 -16.36 35.04
CA LYS A 208 -8.33 -16.48 36.47
C LYS A 208 -8.49 -17.98 36.71
N ILE A 209 -7.49 -18.60 37.31
CA ILE A 209 -7.60 -19.93 37.87
C ILE A 209 -8.63 -19.76 38.98
N TYR A 210 -9.87 -20.14 38.70
CA TYR A 210 -10.86 -20.31 39.74
C TYR A 210 -10.28 -21.39 40.66
N SER A 211 -10.01 -20.99 41.90
CA SER A 211 -9.57 -21.91 42.94
C SER A 211 -10.66 -22.95 43.12
N ILE A 212 -10.28 -24.23 43.13
CA ILE A 212 -11.18 -25.37 43.34
C ILE A 212 -11.96 -25.25 44.67
N LYS A 213 -11.58 -24.32 45.56
CA LYS A 213 -12.31 -23.99 46.79
C LYS A 213 -13.69 -23.34 46.58
N ASP A 214 -13.98 -22.79 45.40
CA ASP A 214 -15.28 -22.15 45.13
C ASP A 214 -16.32 -23.11 44.53
N LEU A 215 -15.97 -24.39 44.36
CA LEU A 215 -16.85 -25.43 43.78
C LEU A 215 -17.43 -26.38 44.84
N ASN A 216 -17.79 -25.85 46.01
CA ASN A 216 -18.59 -26.57 46.99
C ASN A 216 -19.85 -25.76 47.31
N LEU A 217 -20.92 -25.96 46.52
CA LEU A 217 -22.26 -26.21 47.05
C LEU A 217 -23.21 -26.64 45.93
N GLN A 218 -23.92 -27.74 46.19
CA GLN A 218 -25.13 -28.24 45.52
C GLN A 218 -24.96 -29.01 44.19
N THR A 219 -24.42 -30.22 44.29
CA THR A 219 -24.90 -31.34 43.46
C THR A 219 -25.84 -32.21 44.30
N THR A 220 -27.14 -31.94 44.20
CA THR A 220 -28.19 -32.95 44.41
C THR A 220 -28.18 -33.89 43.20
N ILE A 221 -27.94 -35.18 43.45
CA ILE A 221 -27.90 -36.25 42.44
C ILE A 221 -29.34 -36.72 42.18
N PRO A 222 -29.79 -36.82 40.92
CA PRO A 222 -30.79 -37.81 40.54
C PRO A 222 -30.16 -38.92 39.69
N ASP A 223 -30.39 -40.15 40.12
CA ASP A 223 -30.04 -41.40 39.44
C ASP A 223 -30.43 -41.41 37.96
N THR A 224 -29.45 -41.60 37.07
CA THR A 224 -29.69 -41.86 35.64
C THR A 224 -28.84 -43.05 35.18
N LYS A 225 -29.20 -44.24 35.68
CA LYS A 225 -28.71 -45.54 35.16
C LYS A 225 -29.37 -45.98 33.85
N ASN A 226 -30.30 -45.21 33.29
CA ASN A 226 -31.11 -45.63 32.13
C ASN A 226 -30.81 -44.92 30.79
N THR A 227 -29.91 -43.94 30.72
CA THR A 227 -29.74 -43.14 29.49
C THR A 227 -28.56 -43.56 28.61
N ILE A 228 -27.75 -44.55 29.04
CA ILE A 228 -26.56 -45.01 28.28
C ILE A 228 -26.90 -46.15 27.30
N LYS A 229 -28.03 -46.86 27.47
CA LYS A 229 -28.45 -47.92 26.55
C LYS A 229 -29.08 -47.43 25.23
N GLU A 230 -29.60 -46.20 25.18
CA GLU A 230 -30.22 -45.66 23.94
C GLU A 230 -29.25 -44.93 23.00
N LYS A 231 -28.08 -44.48 23.48
CA LYS A 231 -27.17 -43.65 22.67
C LYS A 231 -26.04 -44.41 21.96
N ILE A 232 -25.89 -45.71 22.24
CA ILE A 232 -24.90 -46.58 21.58
C ILE A 232 -25.50 -47.28 20.34
N GLY A 233 -26.83 -47.34 20.22
CA GLY A 233 -27.52 -47.92 19.06
C GLY A 233 -27.57 -47.03 17.81
N SER A 234 -27.26 -45.73 17.91
CA SER A 234 -27.37 -44.78 16.79
C SER A 234 -26.04 -44.36 16.16
N LEU A 235 -24.91 -44.95 16.57
CA LEU A 235 -23.56 -44.60 16.08
C LEU A 235 -22.97 -45.62 15.09
N VAL A 236 -23.76 -46.62 14.65
CA VAL A 236 -23.26 -47.70 13.77
C VAL A 236 -23.79 -47.62 12.33
N ASN A 237 -24.68 -46.68 11.97
CA ASN A 237 -25.38 -46.77 10.67
C ASN A 237 -25.16 -45.66 9.63
N ASP A 238 -24.38 -44.60 9.90
CA ASP A 238 -24.19 -43.52 8.91
C ASP A 238 -22.72 -43.34 8.51
N SER A 239 -22.11 -44.43 8.04
CA SER A 239 -21.06 -44.34 7.02
C SER A 239 -21.75 -44.29 5.65
N ILE A 240 -21.66 -43.17 4.92
CA ILE A 240 -21.59 -43.03 3.45
C ILE A 240 -21.81 -41.53 3.14
N PHE A 241 -20.78 -40.85 2.63
CA PHE A 241 -20.97 -39.69 1.76
C PHE A 241 -19.96 -39.78 0.60
N PRO A 242 -20.44 -39.76 -0.66
CA PRO A 242 -19.59 -39.86 -1.83
C PRO A 242 -19.02 -38.48 -2.23
N ILE A 243 -17.89 -38.56 -2.91
CA ILE A 243 -17.14 -37.49 -3.54
C ILE A 243 -17.91 -36.96 -4.76
N MET A 244 -18.01 -35.63 -4.87
CA MET A 244 -18.12 -34.91 -6.14
C MET A 244 -17.33 -33.61 -6.05
#